data_AF-T0Z6E8-F1
#
_entry.id   AF-T0Z6E8-F1
#
_cell.length_a   1.000
_cell.length_b   1.000
_cell.length_c   1.000
_cell.angle_alpha   90.00
_cell.angle_beta   90.00
_cell.angle_gamma   90.00
#
_symmetry.space_group_name_H-M   'P 1'
#
loop_
_entity.id
_entity.type
_entity.pdbx_description
1 polymer ?
#
loop_
_entity_poly.entity_id
_entity_poly.type
_entity_poly.pdbx_seq_one_letter_code
_entity_poly.pdbx_strand_id
1 'polypeptide(L)'
;SHGRFAQFARAIRKAYPGIKIIATMPVKGDVQPDLVDEHFYRTARQFLHETHYFDHFSRKGPKIMVGEWATMQGTPTPDFGAALSD
;
A
#
# COMPACT_ATOMS: atom_id res chain seq x y z
N SER A 1 -4.79 19.59 -9.52
CA SER A 1 -6.09 18.87 -9.62
C SER A 1 -6.97 19.18 -8.41
N HIS A 2 -8.30 19.11 -8.56
CA HIS A 2 -9.30 19.38 -7.51
C HIS A 2 -9.83 18.11 -6.80
N GLY A 3 -9.19 16.95 -6.98
CA GLY A 3 -9.64 15.70 -6.36
C GLY A 3 -9.58 15.72 -4.83
N ARG A 4 -10.38 14.88 -4.17
CA ARG A 4 -10.48 14.80 -2.69
C ARG A 4 -9.12 14.80 -2.01
N PHE A 5 -8.22 13.91 -2.43
CA PHE A 5 -6.87 13.81 -1.87
C PHE A 5 -6.14 15.16 -1.84
N ALA A 6 -6.12 15.88 -2.96
CA ALA A 6 -5.39 17.14 -3.07
C ALA A 6 -5.96 18.23 -2.16
N GLN A 7 -7.28 18.25 -1.92
CA GLN A 7 -7.92 19.20 -1.01
C GLN A 7 -7.51 18.92 0.44
N PHE A 8 -7.64 17.66 0.89
CA PHE A 8 -7.26 17.26 2.24
C PHE A 8 -5.76 17.42 2.47
N ALA A 9 -4.91 16.97 1.54
CA ALA A 9 -3.47 17.04 1.70
C ALA A 9 -2.96 18.48 1.83
N ARG A 10 -3.53 19.43 1.07
CA ARG A 10 -3.20 20.85 1.22
C ARG A 10 -3.59 21.40 2.59
N ALA A 11 -4.81 21.08 3.06
CA ALA A 11 -5.27 21.54 4.36
C ALA A 11 -4.43 20.95 5.52
N ILE A 12 -4.16 19.64 5.49
CA ILE A 12 -3.37 18.94 6.50
C ILE A 12 -1.93 19.47 6.51
N ARG A 13 -1.27 19.61 5.35
CA ARG A 13 0.10 20.13 5.28
C ARG A 13 0.20 21.58 5.77
N LYS A 14 -0.84 22.39 5.55
CA LYS A 14 -0.90 23.77 6.06
C LYS A 14 -0.96 23.81 7.59
N ALA A 15 -1.75 22.93 8.20
CA ALA A 15 -1.94 22.89 9.65
C ALA A 15 -0.84 22.11 10.40
N TYR A 16 -0.32 21.05 9.77
CA TYR A 16 0.57 20.07 10.37
C TYR A 16 1.72 19.70 9.41
N PRO A 17 2.67 20.63 9.16
CA PRO A 17 3.73 20.43 8.16
C PRO A 17 4.67 19.25 8.45
N GLY A 18 4.71 18.76 9.70
CA GLY A 18 5.57 17.64 10.10
C GLY A 18 4.94 16.24 9.94
N ILE A 19 3.65 16.13 9.62
CA ILE A 19 2.97 14.83 9.46
C ILE A 19 3.06 14.36 8.01
N LYS A 20 3.41 13.08 7.82
CA LYS A 20 3.40 12.42 6.51
C LYS A 20 1.98 11.97 6.16
N ILE A 21 1.61 12.11 4.90
CA ILE A 21 0.31 11.69 4.38
C ILE A 21 0.46 10.38 3.60
N ILE A 22 -0.33 9.38 3.99
CA ILE A 22 -0.42 8.09 3.32
C ILE A 22 -1.74 8.06 2.53
N ALA A 23 -1.66 7.82 1.23
CA ALA A 23 -2.84 7.64 0.39
C ALA A 23 -3.24 6.16 0.32
N THR A 24 -4.53 5.86 0.41
CA THR A 24 -5.06 4.49 0.34
C THR A 24 -5.26 3.97 -1.09
N MET A 25 -4.81 4.71 -2.10
CA MET A 25 -4.88 4.35 -3.51
C MET A 25 -3.93 5.23 -4.34
N PRO A 26 -3.55 4.81 -5.57
CA PRO A 26 -2.74 5.64 -6.46
C PRO A 26 -3.38 7.01 -6.74
N VAL A 27 -2.61 8.08 -6.48
CA VAL A 27 -3.07 9.47 -6.66
C VAL A 27 -2.55 10.04 -7.97
N LYS A 28 -3.46 10.59 -8.78
CA LYS A 28 -3.10 11.34 -9.99
C LYS A 28 -3.06 12.85 -9.73
N GLY A 29 -2.11 13.54 -10.33
CA GLY A 29 -2.00 15.00 -10.32
C GLY A 29 -0.74 15.54 -9.64
N ASP A 30 -0.75 16.84 -9.36
CA ASP A 30 0.37 17.61 -8.83
C ASP A 30 0.59 17.41 -7.32
N VAL A 31 -0.49 17.21 -6.56
CA VAL A 31 -0.38 16.95 -5.13
C VAL A 31 -0.20 15.46 -4.90
N GLN A 32 1.02 15.08 -4.54
CA GLN A 32 1.41 13.69 -4.28
C GLN A 32 1.44 13.39 -2.76
N PRO A 33 1.11 12.15 -2.35
CA PRO A 33 1.31 11.68 -0.99
C PRO A 33 2.79 11.43 -0.68
N ASP A 34 3.09 11.26 0.60
CA ASP A 34 4.40 10.82 1.06
C ASP A 34 4.56 9.30 0.88
N LEU A 35 3.48 8.55 1.13
CA LEU A 35 3.38 7.11 0.91
C LEU A 35 2.06 6.71 0.25
N VAL A 36 2.04 5.57 -0.43
CA VAL A 36 0.83 4.86 -0.85
C VAL A 36 0.71 3.57 -0.03
N ASP A 37 -0.50 3.27 0.41
CA ASP A 37 -0.85 2.05 1.16
C ASP A 37 -1.37 0.97 0.19
N GLU A 38 -0.69 -0.17 0.15
CA GLU A 38 -1.03 -1.34 -0.65
C GLU A 38 -1.52 -2.48 0.26
N HIS A 39 -2.56 -3.19 -0.18
CA HIS A 39 -3.20 -4.26 0.60
C HIS A 39 -3.17 -5.59 -0.16
N PHE A 40 -2.57 -6.64 0.44
CA PHE A 40 -2.39 -7.94 -0.20
C PHE A 40 -3.06 -9.08 0.55
N TYR A 41 -4.17 -9.56 0.00
CA TYR A 41 -4.79 -10.81 0.44
C TYR A 41 -4.65 -11.85 -0.68
N ARG A 42 -3.84 -12.87 -0.44
CA ARG A 42 -3.36 -13.81 -1.46
C ARG A 42 -3.26 -15.23 -0.91
N THR A 43 -3.18 -16.22 -1.79
CA THR A 43 -2.80 -17.60 -1.43
C THR A 43 -1.28 -17.71 -1.27
N ALA A 44 -0.79 -18.76 -0.59
CA ALA A 44 0.65 -18.96 -0.40
C ALA A 44 1.42 -19.02 -1.73
N ARG A 45 0.80 -19.68 -2.73
CA ARG A 45 1.35 -19.75 -4.07
C ARG A 45 1.47 -18.37 -4.70
N GLN A 46 0.46 -17.50 -4.56
CA GLN A 46 0.50 -16.16 -5.14
C GLN A 46 1.60 -15.29 -4.52
N PHE A 47 1.77 -15.31 -3.20
CA PHE A 47 2.88 -14.61 -2.55
C PHE A 47 4.25 -15.10 -3.05
N LEU A 48 4.41 -16.40 -3.24
CA LEU A 48 5.64 -16.96 -3.82
C LEU A 48 5.90 -16.48 -5.26
N HIS A 49 4.85 -16.31 -6.08
CA HIS A 49 5.00 -15.75 -7.44
C HIS A 49 5.22 -14.24 -7.45
N GLU A 50 4.85 -13.53 -6.38
CA GLU A 50 4.93 -12.08 -6.25
C GLU A 50 6.20 -11.61 -5.50
N THR A 51 7.20 -12.46 -5.26
CA THR A 51 8.44 -12.10 -4.55
C THR A 51 9.22 -10.93 -5.17
N HIS A 52 9.05 -10.70 -6.48
CA HIS A 52 9.66 -9.61 -7.23
C HIS A 52 8.69 -8.46 -7.54
N TYR A 53 7.51 -8.41 -6.91
CA TYR A 53 6.44 -7.47 -7.23
C TYR A 53 6.91 -6.01 -7.27
N PHE A 54 7.76 -5.60 -6.33
CA PHE A 54 8.25 -4.23 -6.21
C PHE A 54 9.53 -3.92 -7.03
N ASP A 55 10.10 -4.89 -7.75
CA ASP A 55 11.37 -4.69 -8.47
C ASP A 55 11.25 -3.67 -9.61
N HIS A 56 10.06 -3.59 -10.23
CA HIS A 56 9.79 -2.70 -11.35
C HIS A 56 9.19 -1.34 -10.93
N PHE A 57 8.92 -1.14 -9.64
CA PHE A 57 8.32 0.11 -9.16
C PHE A 57 9.33 1.27 -9.20
N SER A 58 8.83 2.45 -9.57
CA SER A 58 9.64 3.67 -9.61
C SER A 58 10.25 3.99 -8.25
N ARG A 59 11.58 4.16 -8.21
CA ARG A 59 12.30 4.60 -7.00
C ARG A 59 12.27 6.13 -6.80
N LYS A 60 11.60 6.87 -7.68
CA LYS A 60 11.44 8.33 -7.63
C LYS A 60 10.03 8.79 -7.21
N GLY A 61 9.07 7.88 -7.17
CA GLY A 61 7.69 8.17 -6.77
C GLY A 61 7.49 8.24 -5.25
N PRO A 62 6.23 8.37 -4.78
CA PRO A 62 5.88 8.17 -3.39
C PRO A 62 6.40 6.82 -2.88
N LYS A 63 6.74 6.75 -1.59
CA LYS A 63 7.12 5.46 -0.98
C LYS A 63 5.91 4.55 -0.89
N ILE A 64 6.14 3.25 -0.72
CA ILE A 64 5.07 2.27 -0.56
C ILE A 64 5.10 1.78 0.87
N MET A 65 3.93 1.70 1.48
CA MET A 65 3.66 1.00 2.72
C MET A 65 2.73 -0.17 2.38
N VAL A 66 3.01 -1.36 2.92
CA VAL A 66 2.06 -2.47 2.89
C VAL A 66 1.34 -2.46 4.23
N GLY A 67 0.19 -1.79 4.30
CA GLY A 67 -0.58 -1.64 5.54
C GLY A 67 -1.35 -2.89 5.92
N GLU A 68 -1.74 -3.70 4.94
CA GLU A 68 -2.45 -4.95 5.15
C GLU A 68 -1.85 -6.05 4.26
N TRP A 69 -1.57 -7.20 4.84
CA TRP A 69 -1.21 -8.40 4.11
C TRP A 69 -1.58 -9.63 4.92
N ALA A 70 -2.08 -10.68 4.25
CA ALA A 70 -2.32 -11.97 4.87
C ALA A 70 -2.49 -13.08 3.82
N THR A 71 -2.01 -14.28 4.17
CA THR A 71 -2.26 -15.48 3.38
C THR A 71 -3.64 -16.04 3.66
N MET A 72 -4.54 -15.94 2.68
CA MET A 72 -5.90 -16.48 2.74
C MET A 72 -5.93 -17.91 2.16
N GLN A 73 -5.47 -18.89 2.94
CA GLN A 73 -5.53 -20.31 2.59
C GLN A 73 -5.86 -21.17 3.83
N GLY A 74 -6.61 -22.26 3.64
CA GLY A 74 -7.11 -23.12 4.72
C GLY A 74 -8.45 -22.61 5.26
N THR A 75 -9.47 -23.47 5.29
CA THR A 75 -10.81 -23.15 5.80
C THR A 75 -11.30 -24.34 6.61
N PRO A 76 -11.85 -24.15 7.84
CA PRO A 76 -12.17 -22.87 8.50
C PRO A 76 -10.97 -22.20 9.20
N THR A 77 -9.80 -22.83 9.21
CA THR A 77 -8.59 -22.35 9.90
C THR A 77 -7.40 -22.39 8.95
N PRO A 78 -6.45 -21.43 9.04
CA PRO A 78 -5.25 -21.43 8.23
C PRO A 78 -4.48 -22.75 8.33
N ASP A 79 -3.93 -23.20 7.20
CA ASP A 79 -3.07 -24.39 7.15
C ASP A 79 -1.58 -24.01 7.31
N PHE A 80 -0.71 -25.03 7.37
CA PHE A 80 0.74 -24.81 7.48
C PHE A 80 1.32 -24.01 6.30
N GLY A 81 0.72 -24.12 5.11
CA GLY A 81 1.12 -23.35 3.93
C GLY A 81 0.83 -21.86 4.09
N ALA A 82 -0.31 -21.51 4.69
CA ALA A 82 -0.61 -20.13 5.06
C ALA A 82 0.40 -19.57 6.06
N ALA A 83 0.75 -20.35 7.10
CA ALA A 83 1.69 -19.92 8.13
C ALA A 83 3.13 -19.70 7.63
N LEU A 84 3.57 -20.46 6.62
CA LEU A 84 4.91 -20.29 6.03
C LEU A 84 4.98 -19.10 5.05
N SER A 85 3.85 -18.72 4.48
CA SER A 85 3.77 -17.67 3.47
C SER A 85 3.55 -16.27 4.06
N ASP A 86 3.14 -16.19 5.33
CA ASP A 86 3.21 -14.96 6.10
C ASP A 86 4.66 -14.74 6.57
#